data_AF-A0A5N5GGX0-F1
#
_entry.id   AF-A0A5N5GGX0-F1
#
_cell.length_a   1.000
_cell.length_b   1.000
_cell.length_c   1.000
_cell.angle_alpha   90.00
_cell.angle_beta   90.00
_cell.angle_gamma   90.00
#
_symmetry.space_group_name_H-M   'P 1'
#
loop_
_entity.id
_entity.type
_entity.pdbx_description
1 polymer ?
#
loop_
_entity_poly.entity_id
_entity_poly.type
_entity_poly.pdbx_seq_one_letter_code
_entity_poly.pdbx_strand_id
1 'polypeptide(L)' 'MTADVGKVGYLWELNGAKERLELWKADLMVEGSFDEAVRGVDGVFHTVSPVLVP' A
#
# COMPACT_ATOMS: atom_id res chain seq x y z
N MET A 1 -8.58 11.50 1.46
CA MET A 1 -8.76 10.32 0.59
C MET A 1 -8.92 9.12 1.50
N THR A 2 -10.09 8.47 1.51
CA THR A 2 -10.34 7.30 2.37
C THR A 2 -10.14 6.03 1.55
N ALA A 3 -9.38 5.08 2.10
CA ALA A 3 -9.26 3.75 1.51
C ALA A 3 -10.61 3.02 1.60
N ASP A 4 -10.83 2.06 0.70
CA ASP A 4 -11.99 1.17 0.78
C ASP A 4 -11.84 0.26 2.00
N VAL A 5 -12.52 0.62 3.09
CA VAL A 5 -12.44 -0.09 4.39
C VAL A 5 -12.86 -1.56 4.24
N GLY A 6 -13.77 -1.89 3.31
CA GLY A 6 -14.17 -3.27 3.05
C GLY A 6 -13.03 -4.12 2.45
N LYS A 7 -12.13 -3.50 1.69
CA LYS A 7 -11.00 -4.19 1.04
C LYS A 7 -9.74 -4.24 1.88
N VAL A 8 -9.46 -3.21 2.66
CA VAL A 8 -8.16 -3.07 3.36
C VAL A 8 -8.29 -2.91 4.87
N GLY A 9 -9.50 -2.77 5.42
CA GLY A 9 -9.73 -2.50 6.84
C GLY A 9 -9.09 -3.51 7.79
N TYR A 10 -9.04 -4.78 7.39
CA TYR A 10 -8.43 -5.85 8.19
C TYR A 10 -6.92 -5.67 8.42
N LEU A 11 -6.24 -4.87 7.59
CA LEU A 11 -4.80 -4.62 7.75
C LEU A 11 -4.49 -3.85 9.04
N TRP A 12 -5.42 -3.01 9.53
CA TRP A 12 -5.26 -2.30 10.79
C TRP A 12 -5.51 -3.16 12.03
N GLU A 13 -6.06 -4.36 11.87
CA GLU A 13 -6.25 -5.32 12.96
C GLU A 13 -5.00 -6.19 13.20
N LEU A 14 -3.97 -6.08 12.34
CA LEU A 14 -2.70 -6.76 12.52
C LEU A 14 -1.94 -6.22 13.74
N ASN A 15 -1.16 -7.08 14.40
CA ASN A 15 -0.41 -6.71 15.59
C ASN A 15 0.55 -5.54 15.30
N GLY A 16 0.34 -4.42 16.00
CA GLY A 16 1.16 -3.22 15.89
C GLY A 16 0.90 -2.37 14.63
N ALA A 17 -0.18 -2.63 13.89
CA ALA A 17 -0.53 -1.85 12.70
C ALA A 17 -0.96 -0.43 13.05
N LYS A 18 -1.67 -0.23 14.18
CA LYS A 18 -2.14 1.09 14.61
C LYS A 18 -0.98 2.08 14.86
N GLU A 19 0.20 1.58 15.17
CA GLU A 19 1.39 2.38 15.49
C GLU A 19 2.41 2.45 14.33
N ARG A 20 2.41 1.47 13.42
CA ARG A 20 3.50 1.31 12.42
C ARG A 20 3.03 1.13 10.97
N LEU A 21 1.73 0.93 10.73
CA LEU A 21 1.20 0.75 9.38
C LEU A 21 0.55 2.02 8.88
N GLU A 22 1.10 2.56 7.79
CA GLU A 22 0.46 3.60 7.00
C GLU A 22 -0.02 3.02 5.67
N LEU A 23 -1.29 3.25 5.33
CA LEU A 23 -1.81 2.86 4.02
C LEU A 23 -1.85 4.06 3.08
N TRP A 24 -1.17 3.88 1.95
CA TRP A 24 -1.12 4.85 0.85
C TRP A 24 -1.91 4.32 -0.34
N LYS A 25 -2.65 5.20 -1.03
CA LYS A 25 -3.29 4.86 -2.29
C LYS A 25 -2.29 5.11 -3.43
N ALA A 26 -1.95 4.07 -4.18
CA ALA A 26 -1.11 4.18 -5.36
C ALA A 26 -1.60 3.25 -6.49
N ASP A 27 -1.31 3.62 -7.73
CA ASP A 27 -1.64 2.85 -8.95
C ASP A 27 -0.36 2.58 -9.74
N LEU A 28 -0.14 1.31 -10.12
CA LEU A 28 1.04 0.86 -10.85
C LEU A 28 1.20 1.53 -12.22
N MET A 29 0.09 1.90 -12.85
CA MET A 29 0.08 2.45 -14.21
C MET A 29 0.12 3.98 -14.24
N VAL A 30 0.10 4.64 -13.08
CA VAL A 30 0.10 6.10 -12.96
C VAL A 30 1.48 6.57 -12.51
N GLU A 31 2.14 7.34 -13.38
CA GLU A 31 3.44 7.95 -13.08
C GLU A 31 3.36 8.84 -11.82
N GLY A 32 4.40 8.75 -10.98
CA GLY A 32 4.49 9.50 -9.72
C GLY A 32 3.58 8.99 -8.59
N SER A 33 2.76 7.97 -8.82
CA SER A 33 1.76 7.53 -7.84
C SER A 33 2.34 6.96 -6.54
N PHE A 34 3.64 6.64 -6.50
CA PHE A 34 4.34 6.09 -5.33
C PHE A 34 5.30 7.10 -4.68
N ASP A 35 5.50 8.29 -5.26
CA ASP A 35 6.57 9.20 -4.87
C ASP A 35 6.56 9.54 -3.37
N GLU A 36 5.39 9.85 -2.83
CA GLU A 36 5.24 10.13 -1.39
C GLU A 36 5.44 8.88 -0.53
N ALA A 37 4.97 7.71 -0.97
CA ALA A 37 5.06 6.46 -0.21
C ALA A 37 6.50 5.92 -0.10
N VAL A 38 7.38 6.26 -1.06
CA VAL A 38 8.79 5.83 -1.06
C VAL A 38 9.73 6.91 -0.52
N ARG A 39 9.22 8.10 -0.16
CA ARG A 39 10.06 9.20 0.28
C ARG A 39 10.65 8.92 1.66
N GLY A 40 11.99 8.84 1.74
CA GLY A 40 12.71 8.72 3.00
C GLY A 40 12.69 7.33 3.63
N VAL A 41 12.27 6.30 2.88
CA VAL A 41 12.32 4.90 3.33
C VAL A 41 13.72 4.31 3.14
N ASP A 42 14.14 3.40 4.03
CA ASP A 42 15.43 2.72 3.95
C ASP A 42 15.47 1.63 2.85
N GLY A 43 14.31 1.11 2.47
CA GLY A 43 14.18 0.06 1.45
C GLY A 43 12.76 -0.11 0.95
N VAL A 44 12.62 -0.64 -0.26
CA VAL A 44 11.33 -0.87 -0.93
C VAL A 44 11.20 -2.35 -1.27
N PHE A 45 10.08 -2.95 -0.86
CA PHE A 45 9.67 -4.30 -1.27
C PHE A 45 8.58 -4.20 -2.34
N HIS A 46 8.94 -4.44 -3.60
CA HIS A 46 7.98 -4.46 -4.70
C HIS A 46 7.39 -5.87 -4.85
N THR A 47 6.23 -6.12 -4.21
CA THR A 47 5.53 -7.42 -4.23
C THR A 47 4.41 -7.49 -5.28
N VAL A 48 4.06 -6.36 -5.88
CA VAL A 48 2.94 -6.28 -6.84
C VAL A 48 3.32 -7.01 -8.11
N SER A 49 2.71 -8.17 -8.35
CA SER A 49 2.74 -8.87 -9.63
C SER A 49 1.34 -8.84 -10.24
N PRO A 50 1.20 -8.59 -11.56
CA PRO A 50 -0.05 -8.86 -12.24
C PRO A 50 -0.49 -10.30 -11.95
N VAL A 51 -1.73 -10.48 -11.53
CA VAL A 51 -2.34 -11.81 -11.44
C VAL A 51 -2.87 -12.13 -12.84
N LEU A 52 -2.19 -13.03 -13.54
CA LEU A 52 -2.70 -13.58 -14.79
C LEU A 52 -3.78 -14.61 -14.43
N VAL A 53 -5.06 -14.21 -14.53
CA VAL A 53 -6.18 -15.15 -14.52
C VAL A 53 -6.37 -15.71 -15.94
N PRO A 54 -6.54 -17.04 -16.12
CA PRO A 54 -6.89 -17.64 -17.41
C PRO A 54 -8.22 -17.13 -17.97
#